data_AF-A0A2H9Q987-F1
#
_entry.id   AF-A0A2H9Q987-F1
#
_cell.length_a   1.000
_cell.length_b   1.000
_cell.length_c   1.000
_cell.angle_alpha   90.00
_cell.angle_beta   90.00
_cell.angle_gamma   90.00
#
_symmetry.space_group_name_H-M   'P 1'
#
loop_
_entity.id
_entity.type
_entity.pdbx_description
1 polymer ?
#
loop_
_entity_poly.entity_id
_entity_poly.type
_entity_poly.pdbx_seq_one_letter_code
_entity_poly.pdbx_strand_id
1 'polypeptide(L)'
;MKRGNQPGSDEIARGRVERLLELAVETYGRDPELAGKYVARARKIAQKHRFSISSKLYCKKCGVPRIPGRTVRVRIKSQTLLYTCLSCNNVKKYSYSSKKTKG
;
A
#
# COMPACT_ATOMS: atom_id res chain seq x y z
N MET A 1 -17.67 -10.15 20.52
CA MET A 1 -16.56 -9.65 21.37
C MET A 1 -15.75 -8.57 20.63
N LYS A 2 -16.04 -7.29 20.85
CA LYS A 2 -15.20 -6.18 20.38
C LYS A 2 -14.14 -5.92 21.46
N ARG A 3 -12.92 -6.43 21.28
CA ARG A 3 -11.81 -6.08 22.18
C ARG A 3 -11.52 -4.60 22.00
N GLY A 4 -11.63 -3.86 23.11
CA GLY A 4 -11.50 -2.42 23.19
C GLY A 4 -10.21 -1.94 22.55
N ASN A 5 -10.32 -0.88 21.78
CA ASN A 5 -9.19 -0.24 21.15
C ASN A 5 -8.92 1.05 21.91
N GLN A 6 -7.78 1.15 22.59
CA GLN A 6 -7.34 2.41 23.18
C GLN A 6 -6.96 3.35 22.02
N PRO A 7 -7.54 4.56 21.93
CA PRO A 7 -7.38 5.46 20.78
C PRO A 7 -5.91 5.82 20.49
N GLY A 8 -5.04 5.89 21.50
CA GLY A 8 -3.60 6.13 21.30
C GLY A 8 -2.81 4.94 20.71
N SER A 9 -3.29 3.71 20.89
CA SER A 9 -2.60 2.51 20.38
C SER A 9 -2.73 2.35 18.86
N ASP A 10 -3.81 2.88 18.29
CA ASP A 10 -4.10 2.85 16.86
C ASP A 10 -3.27 3.86 16.06
N GLU A 11 -3.06 5.06 16.61
CA GLU A 11 -2.24 6.07 15.95
C GLU A 11 -0.78 5.61 15.85
N ILE A 12 -0.24 5.06 16.94
CA ILE A 12 1.09 4.44 16.96
C ILE A 12 1.16 3.27 15.96
N ALA A 13 0.10 2.46 15.87
CA ALA A 13 0.05 1.36 14.91
C ALA A 13 0.04 1.85 13.45
N ARG A 14 -0.66 2.94 13.15
CA ARG A 14 -0.63 3.58 11.82
C ARG A 14 0.75 4.12 11.48
N GLY A 15 1.37 4.86 12.40
CA GLY A 15 2.74 5.37 12.21
C GLY A 15 3.76 4.24 11.99
N ARG A 16 3.64 3.12 12.73
CA ARG A 16 4.46 1.92 12.50
C ARG A 16 4.24 1.31 11.12
N VAL A 17 2.98 1.23 10.66
CA VAL A 17 2.66 0.71 9.33
C VAL A 17 3.23 1.61 8.24
N GLU A 18 3.09 2.92 8.36
CA GLU A 18 3.64 3.89 7.41
C GLU A 18 5.17 3.76 7.34
N ARG A 19 5.86 3.75 8.49
CA ARG A 19 7.31 3.60 8.53
C ARG A 19 7.80 2.28 7.92
N LEU A 20 7.07 1.18 8.15
CA LEU A 20 7.40 -0.10 7.53
C LEU A 20 7.23 -0.08 6.00
N LEU A 21 6.24 0.65 5.48
CA LEU A 21 6.04 0.76 4.03
C LEU A 21 7.10 1.66 3.38
N GLU A 22 7.54 2.72 4.06
CA GLU A 22 8.69 3.53 3.63
C GLU A 22 9.96 2.69 3.55
N LEU A 23 10.29 1.97 4.62
CA LEU A 23 11.45 1.07 4.66
C LEU A 23 11.39 0.01 3.55
N ALA A 24 10.19 -0.48 3.22
CA ALA A 24 10.02 -1.40 2.10
C ALA A 24 10.43 -0.76 0.77
N VAL A 25 10.08 0.50 0.53
CA VAL A 25 10.46 1.24 -0.69
C VAL A 25 11.96 1.50 -0.72
N GLU A 26 12.54 1.98 0.39
CA GLU A 26 13.97 2.30 0.52
C GLU A 26 14.87 1.06 0.38
N THR A 27 14.38 -0.09 0.84
CA THR A 27 15.16 -1.34 0.85
C THR A 27 15.03 -2.12 -0.45
N TYR A 28 13.95 -1.95 -1.21
CA TYR A 28 13.66 -2.78 -2.38
C TYR A 28 14.79 -2.83 -3.41
N GLY A 29 15.50 -1.73 -3.64
CA GLY A 29 16.60 -1.68 -4.59
C GLY A 29 17.84 -2.49 -4.16
N ARG A 30 18.01 -2.73 -2.85
CA ARG A 30 19.14 -3.46 -2.27
C ARG A 30 18.77 -4.90 -1.94
N ASP A 31 17.60 -5.09 -1.33
CA ASP A 31 17.09 -6.39 -0.89
C ASP A 31 15.56 -6.46 -1.10
N PRO A 32 15.11 -7.00 -2.24
CA PRO A 32 13.69 -7.18 -2.55
C PRO A 32 12.96 -8.11 -1.56
N GLU A 33 13.64 -9.11 -1.01
CA GLU A 33 13.04 -10.06 -0.07
C GLU A 33 12.76 -9.38 1.28
N LEU A 34 13.71 -8.60 1.79
CA LEU A 34 13.56 -7.82 3.01
C LEU A 34 12.46 -6.76 2.86
N ALA A 35 12.40 -6.10 1.70
CA ALA A 35 11.29 -5.20 1.38
C ALA A 35 9.92 -5.90 1.45
N GLY A 36 9.81 -7.12 0.92
CA GLY A 36 8.61 -7.95 1.04
C GLY A 36 8.27 -8.29 2.50
N LYS A 37 9.27 -8.58 3.34
CA LYS A 37 9.09 -8.84 4.78
C LYS A 37 8.52 -7.62 5.51
N TYR A 38 8.98 -6.40 5.18
CA TYR A 38 8.42 -5.18 5.75
C TYR A 38 6.94 -4.98 5.39
N VAL A 39 6.56 -5.18 4.13
CA VAL A 39 5.14 -5.12 3.71
C VAL A 39 4.31 -6.17 4.44
N ALA A 40 4.81 -7.40 4.58
CA ALA A 40 4.11 -8.46 5.31
C ALA A 40 3.89 -8.09 6.80
N ARG A 41 4.90 -7.50 7.46
CA ARG A 41 4.78 -7.00 8.84
C ARG A 41 3.74 -5.88 8.94
N ALA A 42 3.78 -4.91 8.04
CA ALA A 42 2.83 -3.81 7.98
C ALA A 42 1.38 -4.33 7.85
N ARG A 43 1.15 -5.32 6.97
CA ARG A 43 -0.16 -5.97 6.80
C ARG A 43 -0.66 -6.64 8.08
N LYS A 44 0.21 -7.37 8.80
CA LYS A 44 -0.15 -8.04 10.05
C LYS A 44 -0.58 -7.05 11.13
N ILE A 45 0.13 -5.93 11.27
CA ILE A 45 -0.22 -4.86 12.22
C ILE A 45 -1.59 -4.27 11.87
N ALA A 46 -1.80 -3.90 10.61
CA ALA A 46 -3.07 -3.33 10.18
C ALA A 46 -4.25 -4.29 10.36
N GLN A 47 -4.07 -5.60 10.11
CA GLN A 47 -5.09 -6.61 10.39
C GLN A 47 -5.40 -6.73 11.89
N LYS A 48 -4.37 -6.73 12.74
CA LYS A 48 -4.52 -6.79 14.20
C LYS A 48 -5.33 -5.61 14.73
N HIS A 49 -5.05 -4.40 14.24
CA HIS A 49 -5.74 -3.16 14.60
C HIS A 49 -6.98 -2.86 13.74
N ARG A 50 -7.32 -3.74 12.80
CA ARG A 50 -8.52 -3.67 11.93
C ARG A 50 -8.65 -2.38 11.11
N PHE A 51 -7.54 -1.78 10.70
CA PHE A 51 -7.55 -0.66 9.75
C PHE A 51 -7.07 -1.07 8.36
N SER A 52 -7.49 -0.30 7.35
CA SER A 52 -7.17 -0.58 5.95
C SER A 52 -5.90 0.15 5.53
N ILE A 53 -4.97 -0.57 4.90
CA ILE A 53 -3.84 0.04 4.20
C ILE A 53 -4.24 0.31 2.76
N SER A 54 -3.91 1.50 2.26
CA SER A 54 -4.12 1.85 0.85
C SER A 54 -3.44 0.84 -0.07
N SER A 55 -4.24 0.21 -0.94
CA SER A 55 -3.72 -0.74 -1.92
C SER A 55 -2.84 -0.10 -3.02
N LYS A 56 -2.69 1.22 -3.01
CA LYS A 56 -1.76 1.95 -3.88
C LYS A 56 -0.30 1.73 -3.48
N LEU A 57 -0.04 1.41 -2.20
CA LEU A 57 1.31 1.33 -1.63
C LEU A 57 2.03 0.01 -1.90
N TYR A 58 1.30 -1.10 -2.08
CA TYR A 58 1.88 -2.41 -2.35
C TYR A 58 0.95 -3.30 -3.18
N CYS A 59 1.49 -4.33 -3.82
CA CYS A 59 0.71 -5.32 -4.54
C CYS A 59 0.04 -6.30 -3.57
N LYS A 60 -1.30 -6.34 -3.52
CA LYS A 60 -2.02 -7.27 -2.66
C LYS A 60 -1.76 -8.76 -2.98
N LYS A 61 -1.35 -9.09 -4.21
CA LYS A 61 -1.09 -10.46 -4.66
C LYS A 61 0.27 -10.97 -4.18
N CYS A 62 1.37 -10.29 -4.53
CA CYS A 62 2.73 -10.75 -4.22
C CYS A 62 3.40 -10.02 -3.05
N GLY A 63 2.81 -8.95 -2.52
CA GLY A 63 3.38 -8.19 -1.40
C GLY A 63 4.50 -7.21 -1.79
N VAL A 64 4.87 -7.09 -3.07
CA VAL A 64 5.91 -6.13 -3.48
C VAL A 64 5.47 -4.68 -3.20
N PRO A 65 6.33 -3.81 -2.64
CA PRO A 65 6.02 -2.38 -2.54
C PRO A 65 5.85 -1.81 -3.95
N ARG A 66 4.91 -0.87 -4.12
CA ARG A 66 4.62 -0.23 -5.40
C ARG A 66 5.46 1.03 -5.55
N ILE A 67 6.48 0.93 -6.40
CA ILE A 67 7.43 1.98 -6.73
C ILE A 67 7.24 2.30 -8.21
N PRO A 68 6.71 3.50 -8.55
CA PRO A 68 6.48 3.88 -9.94
C PRO A 68 7.74 3.70 -10.79
N GLY A 69 7.59 3.07 -11.95
CA GLY A 69 8.71 2.83 -12.88
C GLY A 69 9.62 1.65 -12.51
N ARG A 70 9.57 1.13 -11.27
CA ARG A 70 10.36 -0.04 -10.84
C ARG A 70 9.52 -1.29 -10.67
N THR A 71 8.48 -1.24 -9.83
CA THR A 71 7.65 -2.41 -9.49
C THR A 71 6.20 -2.24 -9.91
N VAL A 72 5.79 -1.03 -10.28
CA VAL A 72 4.47 -0.75 -10.82
C VAL A 72 4.55 0.13 -12.05
N ARG A 73 3.81 -0.26 -13.09
CA ARG A 73 3.50 0.59 -14.24
C ARG A 73 2.12 1.22 -14.02
N VAL A 74 2.08 2.55 -14.02
CA VAL A 74 0.84 3.32 -13.88
C VAL A 74 0.44 3.85 -15.26
N ARG A 75 -0.80 3.59 -15.68
CA ARG A 75 -1.40 4.16 -16.89
C ARG A 75 -2.66 4.93 -16.54
N ILE A 76 -2.87 6.06 -17.19
CA ILE A 76 -4.08 6.87 -17.03
C ILE A 76 -4.94 6.66 -18.28
N LYS A 77 -6.20 6.24 -18.12
CA LYS A 77 -7.17 6.09 -19.20
C LYS A 77 -8.52 6.60 -18.72
N SER A 78 -9.07 7.64 -19.37
CA SER A 78 -10.44 8.12 -19.16
C SER A 78 -10.87 8.15 -17.68
N GLN A 79 -10.13 8.91 -16.85
CA GLN A 79 -10.37 9.04 -15.38
C GLN A 79 -10.09 7.78 -14.53
N THR A 80 -9.43 6.78 -15.10
CA THR A 80 -9.02 5.55 -14.41
C THR A 80 -7.51 5.42 -14.39
N LEU A 81 -6.96 5.14 -13.22
CA LEU A 81 -5.58 4.75 -12.99
C LEU A 81 -5.46 3.22 -13.01
N LEU A 82 -4.70 2.70 -13.96
CA LEU A 82 -4.36 1.29 -14.09
C LEU A 82 -2.97 1.05 -13.51
N TYR A 83 -2.92 0.37 -12.37
CA TYR A 83 -1.68 -0.04 -11.71
C TYR A 83 -1.38 -1.49 -12.09
N THR A 84 -0.36 -1.70 -12.90
CA THR A 84 0.12 -3.04 -13.29
C THR A 84 1.36 -3.38 -12.49
N CYS A 85 1.29 -4.42 -11.66
CA CYS A 85 2.44 -4.94 -10.93
C CYS A 85 3.44 -5.54 -11.92
N LEU A 86 4.69 -5.10 -11.92
CA LEU A 86 5.73 -5.60 -12.80
C LEU A 86 6.34 -6.92 -12.31
N SER A 87 6.18 -7.25 -11.02
CA SER A 87 6.69 -8.50 -10.44
C SER A 87 5.74 -9.70 -10.59
N CYS A 88 4.44 -9.50 -10.74
CA CYS A 88 3.45 -10.59 -10.80
C CYS A 88 2.28 -10.37 -11.77
N ASN A 89 2.38 -9.32 -12.59
CA ASN A 89 1.42 -8.95 -13.63
C ASN A 89 -0.01 -8.65 -13.15
N ASN A 90 -0.24 -8.58 -11.84
CA ASN A 90 -1.56 -8.24 -11.30
C ASN A 90 -1.93 -6.78 -11.62
N VAL A 91 -3.07 -6.59 -12.30
CA VAL A 91 -3.61 -5.28 -12.65
C VAL A 91 -4.63 -4.84 -11.61
N LYS A 92 -4.59 -3.57 -11.21
CA LYS A 92 -5.59 -2.96 -10.33
C LYS A 92 -6.05 -1.62 -10.88
N LYS A 93 -7.37 -1.42 -10.94
CA LYS A 93 -8.00 -0.19 -11.43
C LYS A 93 -8.37 0.70 -10.25
N TYR A 94 -8.11 2.01 -10.37
CA TYR A 94 -8.59 3.03 -9.45
C TYR A 94 -9.25 4.13 -10.27
N SER A 95 -10.56 4.30 -10.15
CA SER A 95 -11.24 5.46 -10.70
C SER A 95 -10.95 6.68 -9.83
N TYR A 96 -10.59 7.82 -10.41
CA TYR A 96 -10.58 9.08 -9.70
C TYR A 96 -11.76 9.91 -10.19
N SER A 97 -12.69 10.22 -9.29
CA SER A 97 -13.75 11.18 -9.59
C SER A 97 -13.13 12.57 -9.56
N SER A 98 -13.09 13.24 -10.70
CA SER A 98 -12.83 14.68 -10.74
C SER A 98 -13.91 15.35 -9.90
N LYS A 99 -13.56 15.88 -8.71
CA LYS A 99 -14.46 16.84 -8.05
C LYS A 99 -14.62 17.99 -9.04
N LYS A 100 -15.82 18.14 -9.64
CA LYS A 100 -16.14 19.36 -10.39
C LYS A 100 -15.93 20.52 -9.43
N THR A 101 -14.94 21.37 -9.69
CA THR A 101 -14.92 22.72 -9.15
C THR A 101 -16.21 23.37 -9.62
N LYS A 102 -17.18 23.54 -8.71
CA LYS A 102 -18.30 24.43 -8.94
C LYS A 102 -17.69 25.83 -9.04
N GLY A 103 -17.64 26.37 -10.26
CA GLY A 103 -17.51 27.80 -10.49
C GLY A 103 -18.84 28.49 -10.24
#